data_AF-A0AAW2UK58-F1
#
_entry.id   AF-A0AAW2UK58-F1
#
_cell.length_a   1.000
_cell.length_b   1.000
_cell.length_c   1.000
_cell.angle_alpha   90.00
_cell.angle_beta   90.00
_cell.angle_gamma   90.00
#
_symmetry.space_group_name_H-M   'P 1'
#
loop_
_entity.id
_entity.type
_entity.pdbx_description
1 polymer ?
#
loop_
_entity_poly.entity_id
_entity_poly.type
_entity_poly.pdbx_seq_one_letter_code
_entity_poly.pdbx_strand_id
1 'polypeptide(L)'
;MAFLASFEQYYGTMHPFFYACRFMDALKIAQDEHKFMFMYIHAPEHPFTPSFCRETLCSEVVVQFLDANFVCWGGLAGRGEGLQMASALHVSSFRFVVVAPAAGDNLAVLQQDNGRTRAGIGSGRAKQEEKRQVDRRLREEQDAAYVAALQIDQEKERLKKNSSSDHRVKPKPEKPKETSVRKQPTSQKLDATGAKKAETTQILIRFPNGERREHSFLSTDKIQEIYRYIDSLGLVGVGNYRLISNFPRKVYGADQMGMSLKDAGLHPKASLFLELL
;
A
#
# COMPACT_ATOMS: atom_id res chain seq x y z
N MET A 1 11.96 2.58 14.51
CA MET A 1 12.28 3.61 15.51
C MET A 1 13.73 4.09 15.50
N ALA A 2 14.74 3.21 15.59
CA ALA A 2 16.14 3.65 15.77
C ALA A 2 16.71 4.51 14.62
N PHE A 3 16.20 4.39 13.40
CA PHE A 3 16.60 5.24 12.26
C PHE A 3 16.13 6.69 12.45
N LEU A 4 14.82 6.90 12.60
CA LEU A 4 14.22 8.25 12.60
C LEU A 4 14.76 9.11 13.74
N ALA A 5 14.77 8.57 14.97
CA ALA A 5 15.33 9.27 16.13
C ALA A 5 16.81 9.64 15.93
N SER A 6 17.60 8.73 15.34
CA SER A 6 18.99 9.01 15.00
C SER A 6 19.10 10.07 13.91
N PHE A 7 18.23 10.06 12.91
CA PHE A 7 18.25 11.02 11.81
C PHE A 7 17.93 12.44 12.32
N GLU A 8 16.83 12.58 13.05
CA GLU A 8 16.37 13.87 13.58
C GLU A 8 17.38 14.49 14.54
N GLN A 9 18.09 13.68 15.33
CA GLN A 9 19.16 14.15 16.21
C GLN A 9 20.27 14.91 15.45
N TYR A 10 20.62 14.51 14.23
CA TYR A 10 21.70 15.13 13.46
C TYR A 10 21.21 16.18 12.44
N TYR A 11 20.01 15.99 11.88
CA TYR A 11 19.52 16.78 10.73
C TYR A 11 18.28 17.62 11.05
N GLY A 12 17.67 17.44 12.21
CA GLY A 12 16.43 18.10 12.60
C GLY A 12 15.20 17.44 11.98
N THR A 13 14.04 18.09 12.16
CA THR A 13 12.74 17.50 11.85
C THR A 13 12.17 17.91 10.48
N MET A 14 13.03 18.45 9.60
CA MET A 14 12.66 18.76 8.22
C MET A 14 13.12 17.61 7.34
N HIS A 15 12.27 16.61 7.17
CA HIS A 15 12.55 15.45 6.32
C HIS A 15 11.24 14.86 5.78
N PRO A 16 11.32 13.93 4.80
CA PRO A 16 10.15 13.20 4.34
C PRO A 16 9.49 12.42 5.47
N PHE A 17 8.19 12.21 5.39
CA PHE A 17 7.43 11.40 6.33
C PHE A 17 7.83 9.93 6.24
N PHE A 18 8.77 9.52 7.08
CA PHE A 18 9.19 8.13 7.17
C PHE A 18 8.23 7.32 8.03
N TYR A 19 7.60 6.31 7.43
CA TYR A 19 6.78 5.37 8.18
C TYR A 19 7.64 4.57 9.15
N ALA A 20 7.25 4.59 10.43
CA ALA A 20 7.90 3.91 11.54
C ALA A 20 7.45 2.43 11.65
N CYS A 21 7.37 1.73 10.52
CA CYS A 21 7.00 0.33 10.41
C CYS A 21 8.12 -0.50 9.76
N ARG A 22 7.90 -1.81 9.60
CA ARG A 22 8.87 -2.69 8.94
C ARG A 22 8.87 -2.44 7.43
N PHE A 23 9.96 -2.83 6.76
CA PHE A 23 10.08 -2.66 5.30
C PHE A 23 8.88 -3.25 4.52
N MET A 24 8.46 -4.48 4.85
CA MET A 24 7.34 -5.14 4.18
C MET A 24 5.99 -4.43 4.42
N ASP A 25 5.82 -3.82 5.59
CA ASP A 25 4.61 -3.07 5.92
C ASP A 25 4.54 -1.78 5.08
N ALA A 26 5.66 -1.05 4.98
CA ALA A 26 5.76 0.13 4.12
C ALA A 26 5.54 -0.20 2.64
N LEU A 27 6.05 -1.34 2.17
CA LEU A 27 5.82 -1.80 0.80
C LEU A 27 4.33 -2.10 0.55
N LYS A 28 3.65 -2.73 1.51
CA LYS A 28 2.20 -2.97 1.44
C LYS A 28 1.41 -1.65 1.41
N ILE A 29 1.78 -0.66 2.22
CA ILE A 29 1.16 0.66 2.20
C ILE A 29 1.32 1.30 0.81
N ALA A 30 2.50 1.21 0.19
CA ALA A 30 2.74 1.72 -1.15
C ALA A 30 1.83 1.05 -2.19
N GLN A 31 1.67 -0.27 -2.11
CA GLN A 31 0.78 -1.04 -2.97
C GLN A 31 -0.68 -0.64 -2.80
N ASP A 32 -1.16 -0.55 -1.56
CA ASP A 32 -2.54 -0.17 -1.23
C ASP A 32 -2.87 1.28 -1.64
N GLU A 33 -1.85 2.15 -1.73
CA GLU A 33 -2.00 3.54 -2.17
C GLU A 33 -1.73 3.76 -3.65
N HIS A 34 -1.38 2.71 -4.39
CA HIS A 34 -0.92 2.81 -5.78
C HIS A 34 0.21 3.84 -5.95
N LYS A 35 1.09 3.94 -4.93
CA LYS A 35 2.25 4.82 -4.90
C LYS A 35 3.54 4.03 -5.06
N PHE A 36 4.60 4.74 -5.44
CA PHE A 36 5.96 4.22 -5.35
C PHE A 36 6.45 4.27 -3.90
N MET A 37 7.43 3.44 -3.55
CA MET A 37 8.10 3.46 -2.26
C MET A 37 9.47 4.14 -2.42
N PHE A 38 9.76 5.11 -1.57
CA PHE A 38 11.09 5.70 -1.47
C PHE A 38 11.82 5.05 -0.29
N MET A 39 12.88 4.29 -0.55
CA MET A 39 13.69 3.66 0.47
C MET A 39 15.01 4.41 0.64
N TYR A 40 15.27 4.87 1.87
CA TYR A 40 16.51 5.51 2.24
C TYR A 40 17.32 4.66 3.22
N ILE A 41 18.52 4.25 2.81
CA ILE A 41 19.47 3.53 3.68
C ILE A 41 20.48 4.53 4.19
N HIS A 42 20.43 4.82 5.49
CA HIS A 42 21.26 5.81 6.15
C HIS A 42 22.57 5.21 6.66
N ALA A 43 23.68 5.74 6.17
CA ALA A 43 25.04 5.38 6.58
C ALA A 43 25.74 6.64 7.14
N PRO A 44 25.68 6.89 8.46
CA PRO A 44 26.20 8.11 9.07
C PRO A 44 27.73 8.25 8.93
N GLU A 45 28.45 7.15 8.78
CA GLU A 45 29.92 7.12 8.65
C GLU A 45 30.40 7.56 7.25
N HIS A 46 29.48 7.72 6.29
CA HIS A 46 29.83 8.05 4.92
C HIS A 46 29.98 9.57 4.71
N PRO A 47 31.06 10.06 4.08
CA PRO A 47 31.41 11.48 4.05
C PRO A 47 30.39 12.38 3.35
N PHE A 48 29.62 11.85 2.40
CA PHE A 48 28.59 12.60 1.67
C PHE A 48 27.21 12.58 2.36
N THR A 49 27.01 11.75 3.39
CA THR A 49 25.71 11.63 4.07
C THR A 49 25.25 12.97 4.66
N PRO A 50 26.11 13.73 5.38
CA PRO A 50 25.68 15.00 5.95
C PRO A 50 25.19 16.02 4.92
N SER A 51 25.95 16.22 3.83
CA SER A 51 25.56 17.14 2.76
C SER A 51 24.29 16.68 2.05
N PHE A 52 24.17 15.40 1.68
CA PHE A 52 22.95 14.89 1.05
C PHE A 52 21.72 15.09 1.94
N CYS A 53 21.83 14.77 3.23
CA CYS A 53 20.72 14.96 4.17
C CYS A 53 20.33 16.43 4.25
N ARG A 54 21.29 17.32 4.54
CA ARG A 54 21.01 18.75 4.78
C ARG A 54 20.57 19.50 3.53
N GLU A 55 21.23 19.27 2.41
CA GLU A 55 21.07 20.09 1.19
C GLU A 55 20.02 19.52 0.23
N THR A 56 19.80 18.20 0.25
CA THR A 56 18.86 17.53 -0.66
C THR A 56 17.66 16.97 0.06
N LEU A 57 17.85 16.00 0.96
CA LEU A 57 16.73 15.24 1.54
C LEU A 57 15.85 16.10 2.46
N CYS A 58 16.46 17.06 3.17
CA CYS A 58 15.77 17.99 4.07
C CYS A 58 15.25 19.26 3.36
N SER A 59 15.52 19.41 2.05
CA SER A 59 14.99 20.53 1.28
C SER A 59 13.47 20.45 1.22
N GLU A 60 12.78 21.55 1.49
CA GLU A 60 11.31 21.58 1.53
C GLU A 60 10.69 21.08 0.23
N VAL A 61 11.26 21.44 -0.92
CA VAL A 61 10.78 20.98 -2.24
C VAL A 61 10.88 19.47 -2.38
N VAL A 62 11.97 18.88 -1.91
CA VAL A 62 12.21 17.42 -1.96
C VAL A 62 11.30 16.69 -0.99
N VAL A 63 11.16 17.20 0.24
CA VAL A 63 10.24 16.65 1.25
C VAL A 63 8.81 16.61 0.72
N GLN A 64 8.32 17.75 0.23
CA GLN A 64 6.96 17.85 -0.30
C GLN A 64 6.74 16.90 -1.50
N PHE A 65 7.72 16.83 -2.40
CA PHE A 65 7.68 15.92 -3.55
C PHE A 65 7.65 14.45 -3.11
N LEU A 66 8.48 14.07 -2.15
CA LEU A 66 8.55 12.70 -1.66
C LEU A 66 7.26 12.31 -0.95
N ASP A 67 6.75 13.12 -0.02
CA ASP A 67 5.54 12.84 0.76
C ASP A 67 4.27 12.78 -0.12
N ALA A 68 4.27 13.53 -1.22
CA ALA A 68 3.17 13.53 -2.17
C ALA A 68 3.14 12.25 -3.00
N ASN A 69 4.28 11.82 -3.52
CA ASN A 69 4.35 10.81 -4.57
C ASN A 69 4.78 9.43 -4.07
N PHE A 70 5.38 9.36 -2.88
CA PHE A 70 6.00 8.16 -2.36
C PHE A 70 5.50 7.80 -0.96
N VAL A 71 5.60 6.51 -0.64
CA VAL A 71 5.66 6.01 0.73
C VAL A 71 7.12 5.93 1.13
N CYS A 72 7.54 6.80 2.05
CA CYS A 72 8.94 6.88 2.47
C CYS A 72 9.22 5.92 3.62
N TRP A 73 10.28 5.13 3.49
CA TRP A 73 10.80 4.25 4.54
C TRP A 73 12.30 4.43 4.67
N GLY A 74 12.80 4.34 5.90
CA GLY A 74 14.21 4.55 6.20
C GLY A 74 14.77 3.50 7.16
N GLY A 75 16.01 3.10 6.92
CA GLY A 75 16.74 2.13 7.72
C GLY A 75 18.21 2.48 7.84
N LEU A 76 18.87 1.97 8.88
CA LEU A 76 20.31 2.20 9.09
C LEU A 76 21.14 1.12 8.42
N ALA A 77 22.18 1.51 7.70
CA ALA A 77 23.03 0.60 6.94
C ALA A 77 23.72 -0.45 7.83
N GLY A 78 24.10 -0.08 9.07
CA GLY A 78 24.86 -0.94 9.97
C GLY A 78 24.04 -1.83 10.90
N ARG A 79 22.70 -1.71 10.96
CA ARG A 79 21.88 -2.52 11.89
C ARG A 79 20.43 -2.72 11.47
N GLY A 80 19.80 -3.74 12.06
CA GLY A 80 18.37 -4.01 11.89
C GLY A 80 17.98 -4.32 10.43
N GLU A 81 16.76 -3.97 10.05
CA GLU A 81 16.26 -4.20 8.68
C GLU A 81 17.03 -3.39 7.63
N GLY A 82 17.60 -2.24 7.98
CA GLY A 82 18.41 -1.45 7.05
C GLY A 82 19.65 -2.19 6.55
N LEU A 83 20.34 -2.93 7.43
CA LEU A 83 21.48 -3.78 7.06
C LEU A 83 21.07 -4.94 6.14
N GLN A 84 19.92 -5.56 6.41
CA GLN A 84 19.39 -6.65 5.58
C GLN A 84 19.08 -6.14 4.16
N MET A 85 18.44 -4.98 4.06
CA MET A 85 18.13 -4.35 2.77
C MET A 85 19.39 -3.86 2.05
N ALA A 86 20.36 -3.29 2.77
CA ALA A 86 21.64 -2.88 2.20
C ALA A 86 22.40 -4.08 1.59
N SER A 87 22.40 -5.22 2.30
CA SER A 87 23.02 -6.47 1.86
C SER A 87 22.33 -7.05 0.63
N ALA A 88 20.99 -7.14 0.65
CA ALA A 88 20.21 -7.69 -0.46
C ALA A 88 20.39 -6.90 -1.76
N LEU A 89 20.52 -5.58 -1.64
CA LEU A 89 20.68 -4.67 -2.77
C LEU A 89 22.15 -4.48 -3.21
N HIS A 90 23.08 -5.24 -2.62
CA HIS A 90 24.52 -5.13 -2.87
C HIS A 90 25.01 -3.68 -2.81
N VAL A 91 24.51 -2.94 -1.81
CA VAL A 91 24.83 -1.51 -1.64
C VAL A 91 26.22 -1.41 -1.03
N SER A 92 27.25 -1.33 -1.90
CA SER A 92 28.64 -1.19 -1.47
C SER A 92 29.04 0.26 -1.19
N SER A 93 28.29 1.25 -1.69
CA SER A 93 28.49 2.67 -1.40
C SER A 93 27.24 3.50 -1.73
N PHE A 94 26.98 4.55 -0.95
CA PHE A 94 25.93 5.60 -1.05
C PHE A 94 24.80 5.37 -2.05
N ARG A 95 23.58 4.97 -1.61
CA ARG A 95 22.37 5.05 -2.47
C ARG A 95 21.07 5.23 -1.69
N PHE A 96 20.24 6.17 -2.12
CA PHE A 96 18.79 6.05 -1.95
C PHE A 96 18.24 5.18 -3.07
N VAL A 97 17.23 4.37 -2.76
CA VAL A 97 16.68 3.39 -3.67
C VAL A 97 15.20 3.68 -3.84
N VAL A 98 14.80 4.03 -5.06
CA VAL A 98 13.39 4.17 -5.38
C VAL A 98 12.88 2.78 -5.74
N VAL A 99 11.90 2.33 -4.97
CA VAL A 99 11.29 1.03 -5.07
C VAL A 99 9.92 1.22 -5.71
N ALA A 100 9.74 0.74 -6.93
CA ALA A 100 8.46 0.78 -7.61
C ALA A 100 7.79 -0.60 -7.59
N PRO A 101 6.49 -0.69 -7.25
CA PRO A 101 5.73 -1.87 -7.60
C PRO A 101 5.71 -1.98 -9.13
N ALA A 102 6.35 -3.01 -9.66
CA ALA A 102 6.21 -3.39 -11.06
C ALA A 102 4.91 -4.19 -11.21
N ALA A 103 4.25 -4.07 -12.37
CA ALA A 103 3.02 -4.79 -12.66
C ALA A 103 3.17 -6.30 -12.37
N GLY A 104 2.39 -6.79 -11.39
CA GLY A 104 2.42 -8.15 -10.87
C GLY A 104 3.63 -8.45 -9.99
N ASP A 105 3.44 -8.49 -8.66
CA ASP A 105 4.33 -8.95 -7.55
C ASP A 105 5.85 -8.64 -7.63
N ASN A 106 6.29 -7.84 -8.59
CA ASN A 106 7.68 -7.58 -8.88
C ASN A 106 8.06 -6.22 -8.32
N LEU A 107 9.29 -6.11 -7.84
CA LEU A 107 9.84 -4.88 -7.33
C LEU A 107 10.85 -4.33 -8.34
N ALA A 108 10.59 -3.16 -8.90
CA ALA A 108 11.57 -2.43 -9.69
C ALA A 108 12.38 -1.52 -8.75
N VAL A 109 13.67 -1.80 -8.64
CA VAL A 109 14.63 -1.02 -7.86
C VAL A 109 15.34 -0.07 -8.82
N LEU A 110 15.07 1.22 -8.71
CA LEU A 110 15.84 2.28 -9.33
C LEU A 110 16.92 2.73 -8.36
N GLN A 111 18.15 2.55 -8.79
CA GLN A 111 19.33 2.74 -7.98
C GLN A 111 20.25 3.76 -8.68
N GLN A 112 20.57 4.86 -8.02
CA GLN A 112 21.45 5.88 -8.59
C GLN A 112 22.87 5.70 -8.05
N ASP A 113 23.84 5.45 -8.94
CA ASP A 113 25.27 5.27 -8.63
C ASP A 113 26.09 6.30 -9.40
N ASN A 114 26.77 7.25 -8.74
CA ASN A 114 27.61 8.26 -9.40
C ASN A 114 26.94 8.94 -10.64
N GLY A 115 25.66 9.27 -10.54
CA GLY A 115 24.89 9.88 -11.64
C GLY A 115 24.36 8.91 -12.71
N ARG A 116 24.55 7.60 -12.55
CA ARG A 116 23.98 6.56 -13.44
C ARG A 116 22.81 5.88 -12.75
N THR A 117 21.62 5.97 -13.34
CA THR A 117 20.44 5.21 -12.90
C THR A 117 20.53 3.77 -13.41
N ARG A 118 20.58 2.80 -12.51
CA ARG A 118 20.45 1.37 -12.81
C ARG A 118 19.07 0.89 -12.35
N ALA A 119 18.29 0.34 -13.26
CA ALA A 119 17.04 -0.34 -12.94
C ALA A 119 17.32 -1.85 -12.78
N GLY A 120 16.93 -2.43 -11.64
CA GLY A 120 16.98 -3.87 -11.39
C GLY A 120 15.62 -4.41 -10.98
N ILE A 121 15.26 -5.61 -11.41
CA ILE A 121 14.03 -6.30 -10.96
C ILE A 121 14.41 -7.27 -9.84
N GLY A 122 13.89 -7.05 -8.63
CA GLY A 122 14.12 -7.93 -7.49
C GLY A 122 13.34 -9.25 -7.58
N SER A 123 14.06 -10.38 -7.46
CA SER A 123 13.67 -11.75 -7.01
C SER A 123 12.27 -12.37 -7.28
N GLY A 124 11.38 -11.79 -8.08
CA GLY A 124 10.04 -12.35 -8.34
C GLY A 124 10.00 -13.43 -9.43
N ARG A 125 11.00 -13.48 -10.31
CA ARG A 125 11.03 -14.42 -11.46
C ARG A 125 11.01 -15.89 -11.04
N ALA A 126 11.76 -16.29 -10.01
CA ALA A 126 11.86 -17.69 -9.61
C ALA A 126 10.52 -18.23 -9.07
N LYS A 127 9.85 -17.46 -8.18
CA LYS A 127 8.58 -17.87 -7.58
C LYS A 127 7.40 -17.83 -8.57
N GLN A 128 7.42 -16.89 -9.52
CA GLN A 128 6.36 -16.78 -10.53
C GLN A 128 6.47 -17.88 -11.59
N GLU A 129 7.69 -18.27 -11.98
CA GLU A 129 7.90 -19.39 -12.88
C GLU A 129 7.47 -20.71 -12.24
N GLU A 130 7.81 -20.93 -10.97
CA GLU A 130 7.39 -22.10 -10.21
C GLU A 130 5.86 -22.18 -10.09
N LYS A 131 5.19 -21.07 -9.77
CA LYS A 131 3.71 -21.00 -9.72
C LYS A 131 3.07 -21.26 -11.08
N ARG A 132 3.63 -20.74 -12.18
CA ARG A 132 3.14 -21.02 -13.55
C ARG A 132 3.32 -22.48 -13.93
N GLN A 133 4.45 -23.10 -13.54
CA GLN A 133 4.70 -24.51 -13.81
C GLN A 133 3.74 -25.40 -13.03
N VAL A 134 3.45 -25.07 -11.76
CA VAL A 134 2.45 -25.79 -10.94
C VAL A 134 1.04 -25.64 -11.52
N ASP A 135 0.60 -24.42 -11.86
CA ASP A 135 -0.71 -24.19 -12.48
C ASP A 135 -0.87 -24.91 -13.83
N ARG A 136 0.21 -24.95 -14.63
CA ARG A 136 0.22 -25.66 -15.91
C ARG A 136 0.09 -27.17 -15.73
N ARG A 137 0.86 -27.75 -14.80
CA ARG A 137 0.77 -29.18 -14.46
C ARG A 137 -0.63 -29.55 -13.97
N LEU A 138 -1.22 -28.71 -13.13
CA LEU A 138 -2.57 -28.97 -12.59
C LEU A 138 -3.65 -28.96 -13.68
N ARG A 139 -3.54 -28.09 -14.69
CA ARG A 139 -4.45 -28.10 -15.86
C ARG A 139 -4.25 -29.33 -16.74
N GLU A 140 -2.99 -29.68 -17.03
CA GLU A 140 -2.65 -30.85 -17.83
C GLU A 140 -3.18 -32.15 -17.19
N GLU A 141 -3.11 -32.27 -15.86
CA GLU A 141 -3.68 -33.41 -15.12
C GLU A 141 -5.22 -33.44 -15.19
N GLN A 142 -5.90 -32.30 -15.05
CA GLN A 142 -7.36 -32.22 -15.14
C GLN A 142 -7.88 -32.52 -16.55
N ASP A 143 -7.22 -31.98 -17.57
CA ASP A 143 -7.58 -32.20 -18.98
C ASP A 143 -7.37 -33.67 -19.37
N ALA A 144 -6.27 -34.30 -18.91
CA ALA A 144 -6.02 -35.72 -19.14
C ALA A 144 -7.07 -36.62 -18.49
N ALA A 145 -7.48 -36.32 -17.25
CA ALA A 145 -8.53 -37.08 -16.56
C ALA A 145 -9.89 -36.95 -17.27
N TYR A 146 -10.22 -35.75 -17.77
CA TYR A 146 -11.45 -35.51 -18.52
C TYR A 146 -11.48 -36.28 -19.84
N VAL A 147 -10.38 -36.26 -20.61
CA VAL A 147 -10.29 -37.01 -21.87
C VAL A 147 -10.39 -38.52 -21.63
N ALA A 148 -9.74 -39.04 -20.60
CA ALA A 148 -9.84 -40.45 -20.24
C ALA A 148 -11.28 -40.85 -19.86
N ALA A 149 -11.97 -40.02 -19.06
CA ALA A 149 -13.37 -40.26 -18.70
C ALA A 149 -14.30 -40.24 -19.92
N LEU A 150 -14.10 -39.29 -20.83
CA LEU A 150 -14.88 -39.19 -22.06
C LEU A 150 -14.66 -40.42 -22.98
N GLN A 151 -13.43 -40.94 -23.05
CA GLN A 151 -13.13 -42.16 -23.81
C GLN A 151 -13.78 -43.40 -23.20
N ILE A 152 -13.76 -43.53 -21.88
CA ILE A 152 -14.44 -44.63 -21.16
C ILE A 152 -15.95 -44.57 -21.44
N ASP A 153 -16.55 -43.39 -21.38
CA ASP A 153 -17.98 -43.21 -21.68
C ASP A 153 -18.31 -43.54 -23.15
N GLN A 154 -17.48 -43.10 -24.10
CA GLN A 154 -17.65 -43.42 -25.52
C GLN A 154 -17.51 -44.92 -25.81
N GLU A 155 -16.53 -45.59 -25.20
CA GLU A 155 -16.34 -47.02 -25.38
C GLU A 155 -17.49 -47.82 -24.77
N LYS A 156 -17.98 -47.41 -23.59
CA LYS A 156 -19.16 -48.00 -22.95
C LYS A 156 -20.42 -47.80 -23.80
N GLU A 157 -20.60 -46.64 -24.43
CA GLU A 157 -21.67 -46.44 -25.40
C GLU A 157 -21.51 -47.32 -26.64
N ARG A 158 -20.29 -47.47 -27.16
CA ARG A 158 -20.02 -48.31 -28.33
C ARG A 158 -20.28 -49.79 -28.05
N LEU A 159 -19.89 -50.26 -26.87
CA LEU A 159 -20.18 -51.62 -26.39
C LEU A 159 -21.69 -51.82 -26.22
N LYS A 160 -22.41 -50.85 -25.63
CA LYS A 160 -23.88 -50.89 -25.52
C LYS A 160 -24.57 -50.93 -26.88
N LYS A 161 -24.08 -50.16 -27.86
CA LYS A 161 -24.64 -50.09 -29.21
C LYS A 161 -24.40 -51.39 -30.00
N ASN A 162 -23.24 -52.02 -29.79
CA ASN A 162 -22.92 -53.31 -30.39
C ASN A 162 -23.65 -54.49 -29.71
N SER A 163 -24.06 -54.35 -28.45
CA SER A 163 -24.77 -55.39 -27.70
C SER A 163 -26.31 -55.27 -27.72
N SER A 164 -26.89 -54.29 -28.44
CA SER A 164 -28.34 -54.02 -28.42
C SER A 164 -29.06 -54.37 -29.73
N SER A 165 -28.88 -55.60 -30.19
CA SER A 165 -29.84 -56.30 -31.07
C SER A 165 -30.68 -57.28 -30.24
N ASP A 166 -31.50 -56.78 -29.33
CA ASP A 166 -32.73 -57.44 -28.87
C ASP A 166 -33.66 -56.45 -28.13
N HIS A 167 -34.96 -56.77 -28.12
CA HIS A 167 -36.12 -55.87 -28.01
C HIS A 167 -36.41 -55.16 -26.65
N ARG A 168 -36.82 -53.88 -26.78
CA ARG A 168 -38.03 -53.17 -26.24
C ARG A 168 -38.24 -52.97 -24.71
N VAL A 169 -38.43 -51.69 -24.30
CA VAL A 169 -39.66 -51.04 -23.73
C VAL A 169 -39.32 -49.76 -22.90
N LYS A 170 -40.13 -48.70 -23.09
CA LYS A 170 -40.19 -47.30 -22.54
C LYS A 170 -40.46 -47.24 -20.99
N PRO A 171 -40.50 -46.08 -20.25
CA PRO A 171 -40.79 -44.66 -20.65
C PRO A 171 -40.05 -43.49 -19.91
N LYS A 172 -40.31 -42.24 -20.36
CA LYS A 172 -40.13 -40.91 -19.68
C LYS A 172 -41.26 -40.68 -18.63
N PRO A 173 -41.31 -39.65 -17.72
CA PRO A 173 -40.74 -38.28 -17.71
C PRO A 173 -40.12 -37.87 -16.33
N GLU A 174 -39.55 -36.68 -16.07
CA GLU A 174 -40.23 -35.40 -15.72
C GLU A 174 -39.21 -34.23 -15.59
N LYS A 175 -39.66 -33.01 -15.91
CA LYS A 175 -39.12 -31.72 -15.43
C LYS A 175 -40.00 -31.26 -14.26
N PRO A 176 -39.49 -30.43 -13.34
CA PRO A 176 -39.93 -29.02 -13.37
C PRO A 176 -38.81 -27.98 -13.15
N LYS A 177 -39.15 -26.75 -13.54
CA LYS A 177 -38.39 -25.49 -13.43
C LYS A 177 -38.52 -24.89 -12.04
N GLU A 178 -37.51 -24.17 -11.54
CA GLU A 178 -37.64 -22.99 -10.64
C GLU A 178 -36.34 -22.14 -10.76
N THR A 179 -36.39 -20.96 -11.39
CA THR A 179 -36.49 -19.59 -10.82
C THR A 179 -35.25 -19.03 -10.11
N SER A 180 -34.76 -17.92 -10.69
CA SER A 180 -34.35 -16.68 -10.02
C SER A 180 -33.20 -16.71 -9.00
N VAL A 181 -32.14 -15.92 -9.28
CA VAL A 181 -31.73 -14.73 -8.50
C VAL A 181 -30.27 -14.40 -8.86
N ARG A 182 -30.10 -13.34 -9.65
CA ARG A 182 -28.82 -12.68 -9.92
C ARG A 182 -28.57 -11.67 -8.78
N LYS A 183 -27.65 -11.97 -7.86
CA LYS A 183 -27.17 -11.01 -6.86
C LYS A 183 -26.02 -10.18 -7.44
N GLN A 184 -26.32 -8.94 -7.81
CA GLN A 184 -25.35 -7.85 -7.80
C GLN A 184 -25.15 -7.39 -6.35
N PRO A 185 -23.93 -7.01 -5.92
CA PRO A 185 -23.77 -6.22 -4.70
C PRO A 185 -24.04 -4.76 -5.04
N THR A 186 -25.22 -4.28 -4.66
CA THR A 186 -25.56 -2.85 -4.57
C THR A 186 -24.86 -2.26 -3.35
N SER A 187 -23.84 -1.44 -3.60
CA SER A 187 -23.34 -0.47 -2.62
C SER A 187 -24.48 0.48 -2.28
N GLN A 188 -24.94 0.41 -1.03
CA GLN A 188 -25.98 1.28 -0.49
C GLN A 188 -25.45 2.73 -0.45
N LYS A 189 -25.96 3.55 -1.38
CA LYS A 189 -26.19 4.97 -1.13
C LYS A 189 -27.34 5.08 -0.14
N LEU A 190 -27.08 5.74 0.99
CA LEU A 190 -28.11 6.36 1.81
C LEU A 190 -28.18 7.82 1.39
N ASP A 191 -29.21 8.14 0.60
CA ASP A 191 -29.67 9.51 0.42
C ASP A 191 -30.70 9.82 1.51
N ALA A 192 -30.48 10.90 2.25
CA ALA A 192 -31.56 11.61 2.92
C ALA A 192 -31.22 13.11 3.00
N THR A 193 -31.82 13.85 2.07
CA THR A 193 -32.52 15.13 2.30
C THR A 193 -31.75 16.30 2.90
N GLY A 194 -31.37 17.24 2.03
CA GLY A 194 -31.92 18.60 2.09
C GLY A 194 -31.87 19.34 3.43
N ALA A 195 -30.71 19.38 4.08
CA ALA A 195 -30.40 20.39 5.07
C ALA A 195 -29.19 21.18 4.56
N LYS A 196 -29.27 22.51 4.61
CA LYS A 196 -28.23 23.49 4.23
C LYS A 196 -26.85 22.86 4.20
N LYS A 197 -26.20 22.83 3.02
CA LYS A 197 -24.88 22.25 2.76
C LYS A 197 -23.88 22.71 3.83
N ALA A 198 -23.85 21.99 4.96
CA ALA A 198 -22.87 22.21 6.00
C ALA A 198 -21.56 21.95 5.30
N GLU A 199 -20.67 22.95 5.28
CA GLU A 199 -19.39 22.86 4.60
C GLU A 199 -18.55 21.79 5.30
N THR A 200 -18.76 20.52 4.98
CA THR A 200 -18.02 19.41 5.57
C THR A 200 -16.61 19.41 5.00
N THR A 201 -15.65 19.04 5.85
CA THR A 201 -14.24 18.95 5.55
C THR A 201 -13.77 17.53 5.80
N GLN A 202 -13.27 16.86 4.76
CA GLN A 202 -12.74 15.50 4.85
C GLN A 202 -11.25 15.53 5.19
N ILE A 203 -10.86 14.93 6.30
CA ILE A 203 -9.47 14.85 6.72
C ILE A 203 -9.03 13.38 6.71
N LEU A 204 -7.96 13.10 5.95
CA LEU A 204 -7.24 11.83 6.01
C LEU A 204 -6.03 11.98 6.92
N ILE A 205 -5.99 11.23 8.02
CA ILE A 205 -4.90 11.21 8.99
C ILE A 205 -4.03 9.98 8.74
N ARG A 206 -2.73 10.21 8.56
CA ARG A 206 -1.72 9.20 8.29
C ARG A 206 -0.83 9.04 9.51
N PHE A 207 -0.82 7.84 10.09
CA PHE A 207 -0.07 7.53 11.30
C PHE A 207 1.31 6.95 10.96
N PRO A 208 2.34 7.18 11.79
CA PRO A 208 3.68 6.63 11.58
C PRO A 208 3.71 5.11 11.52
N ASN A 209 2.80 4.44 12.23
CA ASN A 209 2.69 2.97 12.22
C ASN A 209 2.13 2.41 10.91
N GLY A 210 1.71 3.27 9.97
CA GLY A 210 1.09 2.86 8.71
C GLY A 210 -0.44 2.85 8.71
N GLU A 211 -1.07 3.04 9.87
CA GLU A 211 -2.52 3.17 9.95
C GLU A 211 -3.01 4.48 9.32
N ARG A 212 -4.25 4.42 8.87
CA ARG A 212 -4.95 5.55 8.24
C ARG A 212 -6.34 5.67 8.85
N ARG A 213 -6.78 6.90 9.07
CA ARG A 213 -8.14 7.23 9.52
C ARG A 213 -8.67 8.39 8.70
N GLU A 214 -9.81 8.17 8.05
CA GLU A 214 -10.55 9.23 7.39
C GLU A 214 -11.69 9.67 8.31
N HIS A 215 -11.82 10.97 8.53
CA HIS A 215 -12.88 11.54 9.36
C HIS A 215 -13.42 12.82 8.73
N SER A 216 -14.72 13.05 8.90
CA SER A 216 -15.40 14.25 8.39
C SER A 216 -15.67 15.22 9.55
N PHE A 217 -15.23 16.46 9.39
CA PHE A 217 -15.42 17.57 10.32
C PHE A 217 -16.26 18.66 9.64
N LEU A 218 -16.70 19.67 10.39
CA LEU A 218 -17.25 20.90 9.81
C LEU A 218 -16.11 21.86 9.43
N SER A 219 -16.29 22.70 8.41
CA SER A 219 -15.28 23.70 8.00
C SER A 219 -14.99 24.72 9.10
N THR A 220 -15.98 24.98 9.95
CA THR A 220 -15.90 25.87 11.11
C THR A 220 -15.27 25.22 12.34
N ASP A 221 -15.12 23.90 12.35
CA ASP A 221 -14.48 23.20 13.47
C ASP A 221 -13.04 23.67 13.59
N LYS A 222 -12.53 23.63 14.82
CA LYS A 222 -11.16 24.02 15.11
C LYS A 222 -10.21 22.87 14.83
N ILE A 223 -8.95 23.17 14.55
CA ILE A 223 -7.88 22.16 14.47
C ILE A 223 -7.84 21.30 15.74
N GLN A 224 -8.14 21.88 16.91
CA GLN A 224 -8.26 21.15 18.18
C GLN A 224 -9.19 19.93 18.11
N GLU A 225 -10.26 19.95 17.29
CA GLU A 225 -11.17 18.82 17.16
C GLU A 225 -10.51 17.61 16.46
N ILE A 226 -9.52 17.85 15.59
CA ILE A 226 -8.72 16.78 15.00
C ILE A 226 -7.84 16.11 16.07
N TYR A 227 -7.22 16.90 16.94
CA TYR A 227 -6.45 16.38 18.08
C TYR A 227 -7.33 15.56 19.03
N ARG A 228 -8.49 16.10 19.43
CA ARG A 228 -9.46 15.38 20.26
C ARG A 228 -9.91 14.06 19.63
N TYR A 229 -10.16 14.07 18.32
CA TYR A 229 -10.50 12.84 17.59
C TYR A 229 -9.36 11.81 17.68
N ILE A 230 -8.12 12.21 17.40
CA ILE A 230 -6.96 11.31 17.47
C ILE A 230 -6.78 10.75 18.88
N ASP A 231 -6.87 11.60 19.90
CA ASP A 231 -6.72 11.19 21.31
C ASP A 231 -7.83 10.20 21.72
N SER A 232 -9.05 10.36 21.18
CA SER A 232 -10.18 9.45 21.45
C SER A 232 -10.01 8.04 20.85
N LEU A 233 -9.11 7.86 19.88
CA LEU A 233 -8.86 6.55 19.28
C LEU A 233 -8.12 5.59 20.23
N GLY A 234 -7.54 6.11 21.33
CA GLY A 234 -6.84 5.29 22.32
C GLY A 234 -5.65 4.52 21.76
N LEU A 235 -5.01 5.05 20.71
CA LEU A 235 -3.90 4.39 20.03
C LEU A 235 -2.67 4.36 20.95
N VAL A 236 -2.16 3.15 21.21
CA VAL A 236 -0.99 2.93 22.05
C VAL A 236 0.25 3.53 21.37
N GLY A 237 1.01 4.36 22.07
CA GLY A 237 2.26 4.95 21.58
C GLY A 237 2.11 6.31 20.89
N VAL A 238 0.90 6.88 20.84
CA VAL A 238 0.70 8.29 20.50
C VAL A 238 1.03 9.13 21.74
N GLY A 239 2.27 9.62 21.82
CA GLY A 239 2.75 10.50 22.88
C GLY A 239 2.44 11.96 22.57
N ASN A 240 3.41 12.86 22.75
CA ASN A 240 3.33 14.20 22.18
C ASN A 240 3.47 14.09 20.66
N TYR A 241 2.59 14.77 19.90
CA TYR A 241 2.62 14.74 18.45
C TYR A 241 2.21 16.07 17.85
N ARG A 242 2.50 16.24 16.56
CA ARG A 242 2.05 17.37 15.75
C ARG A 242 1.47 16.89 14.43
N LEU A 243 0.66 17.75 13.81
CA LEU A 243 0.01 17.47 12.54
C LEU A 243 0.67 18.29 11.43
N ILE A 244 0.95 17.64 10.30
CA ILE A 244 1.62 18.29 9.17
C ILE A 244 0.79 18.12 7.90
N SER A 245 0.48 19.21 7.21
CA SER A 245 0.00 19.15 5.82
C SER A 245 1.17 19.15 4.85
N ASN A 246 0.98 18.56 3.67
CA ASN A 246 2.04 18.48 2.67
C ASN A 246 2.07 19.67 1.69
N PHE A 247 0.91 20.16 1.23
CA PHE A 247 0.85 21.26 0.26
C PHE A 247 -0.19 22.31 0.64
N PRO A 248 0.23 23.57 0.87
CA PRO A 248 1.59 23.95 1.27
C PRO A 248 2.00 23.18 2.55
N ARG A 249 3.31 22.93 2.74
CA ARG A 249 3.77 22.29 3.96
C ARG A 249 3.51 23.22 5.14
N LYS A 250 2.68 22.79 6.08
CA LYS A 250 2.38 23.55 7.30
C LYS A 250 2.36 22.62 8.49
N VAL A 251 2.96 23.09 9.57
CA VAL A 251 2.94 22.42 10.86
C VAL A 251 1.83 23.06 11.69
N TYR A 252 0.90 22.23 12.14
CA TYR A 252 -0.13 22.60 13.10
C TYR A 252 0.34 22.06 14.45
N GLY A 253 0.69 22.96 15.36
CA GLY A 253 1.02 22.70 16.74
C GLY A 253 0.03 23.39 17.69
N ALA A 254 0.45 23.61 18.94
CA ALA A 254 -0.39 24.24 19.97
C ALA A 254 -0.93 25.61 19.56
N ASP A 255 -0.11 26.43 18.90
CA ASP A 255 -0.47 27.80 18.53
C ASP A 255 -1.57 27.87 17.45
N GLN A 256 -1.71 26.82 16.63
CA GLN A 256 -2.70 26.77 15.54
C GLN A 256 -4.00 26.07 15.95
N MET A 257 -4.08 25.48 17.14
CA MET A 257 -5.26 24.70 17.58
C MET A 257 -6.57 25.51 17.57
N GLY A 258 -6.50 26.83 17.75
CA GLY A 258 -7.66 27.72 17.76
C GLY A 258 -8.21 28.07 16.38
N MET A 259 -7.49 27.81 15.29
CA MET A 259 -7.89 28.14 13.92
C MET A 259 -8.97 27.19 13.40
N SER A 260 -9.88 27.70 12.57
CA SER A 260 -10.87 26.86 11.89
C SER A 260 -10.21 26.04 10.78
N LEU A 261 -10.80 24.89 10.42
CA LEU A 261 -10.31 24.07 9.31
C LEU A 261 -10.34 24.81 7.97
N LYS A 262 -11.30 25.72 7.79
CA LYS A 262 -11.38 26.59 6.63
C LYS A 262 -10.22 27.58 6.57
N ASP A 263 -9.95 28.29 7.68
CA ASP A 263 -8.88 29.30 7.74
C ASP A 263 -7.49 28.66 7.66
N ALA A 264 -7.36 27.42 8.14
CA ALA A 264 -6.14 26.63 8.02
C ALA A 264 -5.82 26.21 6.56
N GLY A 265 -6.81 26.26 5.66
CA GLY A 265 -6.71 25.76 4.29
C GLY A 265 -6.84 24.23 4.19
N LEU A 266 -7.50 23.59 5.16
CA LEU A 266 -7.75 22.15 5.18
C LEU A 266 -9.10 21.78 4.53
N HIS A 267 -9.96 22.76 4.30
CA HIS A 267 -11.23 22.61 3.57
C HIS A 267 -11.01 22.63 2.05
N PRO A 268 -11.74 21.83 1.25
CA PRO A 268 -12.75 20.83 1.63
C PRO A 268 -12.18 19.44 1.93
N LYS A 269 -10.94 19.18 1.52
CA LYS A 269 -10.27 17.90 1.74
C LYS A 269 -8.79 18.13 2.01
N ALA A 270 -8.25 17.48 3.03
CA ALA A 270 -6.83 17.52 3.33
C ALA A 270 -6.29 16.15 3.79
N SER A 271 -5.00 15.94 3.56
CA SER A 271 -4.23 14.83 4.12
C SER A 271 -3.24 15.39 5.14
N LEU A 272 -3.29 14.86 6.35
CA LEU A 272 -2.40 15.22 7.44
C LEU A 272 -1.54 14.02 7.84
N PHE A 273 -0.29 14.30 8.17
CA PHE A 273 0.66 13.35 8.71
C PHE A 273 0.81 13.62 10.20
N LEU A 274 0.71 12.57 11.01
CA LEU A 274 0.98 12.63 12.45
C LEU A 274 2.46 12.34 12.67
N GLU A 275 3.19 13.30 13.23
CA GLU A 275 4.60 13.14 13.58
C GLU A 275 4.76 13.15 15.11
N LEU A 276 5.46 12.15 15.65
CA LEU A 276 5.73 12.02 17.08
C LEU A 276 6.87 12.97 17.48
N LEU A 277 6.80 13.52 18.69
CA LEU A 277 7.79 14.42 19.28
C LEU A 277 8.64 13.72 20.34
#